data_AF-J3HRP1-F1
#
_entry.id   AF-J3HRP1-F1
#
_cell.length_a   1.000
_cell.length_b   1.000
_cell.length_c   1.000
_cell.angle_alpha   90.00
_cell.angle_beta   90.00
_cell.angle_gamma   90.00
#
_symmetry.space_group_name_H-M   'P 1'
#
loop_
_entity.id
_entity.type
_entity.pdbx_description
1 polymer ?
#
loop_
_entity_poly.entity_id
_entity_poly.type
_entity_poly.pdbx_seq_one_letter_code
_entity_poly.pdbx_strand_id
1 'polypeptide(L)'
;MATLDSIMLAEVTTNDQRSFPPRPALAGTEGNDRLDGMPGADVIDGRGGNDIINDIHGDNILRGGSGDDEINGVGTISGGPGNDTLRGDGTFLFARGDGHDTIGNLGAIQVLDQHGSQYKQHSLERSILRFGDGIAASSIHLVRRTGNLELIIDDDNSVTLEHWFEQPANRLMQVEFADGTIWDRSAIAALPLLIGGTDGDDGLAGTSRDDTIYAGDGDNIIFAPHGWNMMFGEAGDDMLIGSGGFVGGPGDDTLIARGELGRDTYFFGRGDGRDELYVNSLCRRTPAGPGAATAQGTLAFYQDLAQQDLWFSRQADDLSITVVGSSDGVTIHDWFLGPAYQVARLWIDDEKIMPGDKVPALVQAMSHFTPPAADGAGLPAEVRQALAPAIAAAWASEGATG
;
A
#
# COMPACT_ATOMS: atom_id res chain seq x y z
N MET A 1 31.08 -12.23 -9.99
CA MET A 1 29.91 -11.41 -10.29
C MET A 1 29.48 -11.78 -11.68
N ALA A 2 28.28 -12.34 -11.79
CA ALA A 2 27.73 -12.82 -13.04
C ALA A 2 26.52 -11.92 -13.35
N THR A 3 26.64 -11.08 -14.37
CA THR A 3 25.50 -10.37 -14.99
C THR A 3 24.37 -11.35 -15.36
N LEU A 4 23.10 -10.92 -15.44
CA LEU A 4 22.00 -11.79 -15.91
C LEU A 4 22.32 -12.42 -17.26
N ASP A 5 22.96 -11.68 -18.16
CA ASP A 5 23.48 -12.20 -19.42
C ASP A 5 24.43 -13.38 -19.24
N SER A 6 25.30 -13.32 -18.24
CA SER A 6 26.21 -14.43 -17.93
C SER A 6 25.55 -15.58 -17.18
N ILE A 7 24.44 -15.34 -16.45
CA ILE A 7 23.62 -16.41 -15.85
C ILE A 7 22.89 -17.16 -16.96
N MET A 8 22.22 -16.42 -17.85
CA MET A 8 21.59 -16.98 -19.03
C MET A 8 22.60 -17.70 -19.92
N LEU A 9 23.77 -17.10 -20.19
CA LEU A 9 24.84 -17.74 -20.97
C LEU A 9 25.39 -18.99 -20.28
N ALA A 10 25.54 -18.98 -18.95
CA ALA A 10 25.94 -20.16 -18.19
C ALA A 10 24.88 -21.28 -18.27
N GLU A 11 23.59 -20.93 -18.23
CA GLU A 11 22.50 -21.90 -18.40
C GLU A 11 22.44 -22.44 -19.84
N VAL A 12 22.69 -21.60 -20.87
CA VAL A 12 22.91 -22.06 -22.25
C VAL A 12 24.04 -23.11 -22.29
N THR A 13 25.16 -22.87 -21.60
CA THR A 13 26.32 -23.79 -21.63
C THR A 13 26.17 -25.04 -20.77
N THR A 14 25.35 -25.03 -19.71
CA THR A 14 25.11 -26.23 -18.88
C THR A 14 24.02 -27.13 -19.45
N ASN A 15 23.13 -26.60 -20.30
CA ASN A 15 22.14 -27.37 -21.05
C ASN A 15 22.77 -28.19 -22.20
N ASP A 16 24.03 -27.92 -22.56
CA ASP A 16 24.86 -28.64 -23.56
C ASP A 16 25.27 -30.08 -23.14
N GLN A 17 24.64 -30.66 -22.12
CA GLN A 17 24.93 -32.02 -21.61
C GLN A 17 23.72 -32.98 -21.65
N ARG A 18 22.60 -32.61 -22.29
CA ARG A 18 21.42 -33.49 -22.46
C ARG A 18 21.18 -33.85 -23.94
N SER A 19 20.46 -34.94 -24.17
CA SER A 19 20.52 -35.85 -25.34
C SER A 19 20.09 -35.34 -26.73
N PHE A 20 20.06 -34.02 -26.94
CA PHE A 20 19.78 -33.42 -28.25
C PHE A 20 20.78 -32.28 -28.50
N PRO A 21 21.34 -32.14 -29.73
CA PRO A 21 22.21 -31.01 -30.04
C PRO A 21 21.46 -29.69 -29.83
N PRO A 22 22.12 -28.61 -29.35
CA PRO A 22 21.49 -27.29 -29.25
C PRO A 22 20.93 -26.90 -30.61
N ARG A 23 19.62 -26.63 -30.69
CA ARG A 23 19.01 -26.10 -31.90
C ARG A 23 19.45 -24.65 -32.11
N PRO A 24 19.54 -24.15 -33.36
CA PRO A 24 19.86 -22.75 -33.60
C PRO A 24 18.86 -21.86 -32.86
N ALA A 25 19.36 -20.80 -32.20
CA ALA A 25 18.51 -19.84 -31.52
C ALA A 25 17.47 -19.26 -32.49
N LEU A 26 16.20 -19.28 -32.08
CA LEU A 26 15.14 -18.56 -32.77
C LEU A 26 15.26 -17.10 -32.36
N ALA A 27 15.55 -16.21 -33.31
CA ALA A 27 15.71 -14.79 -33.03
C ALA A 27 14.68 -13.98 -33.81
N GLY A 28 14.04 -13.03 -33.12
CA GLY A 28 13.17 -12.01 -33.70
C GLY A 28 13.96 -10.89 -34.38
N THR A 29 13.28 -9.77 -34.51
CA THR A 29 13.68 -8.52 -35.17
C THR A 29 13.69 -7.37 -34.17
N GLU A 30 13.79 -6.13 -34.63
CA GLU A 30 13.71 -4.94 -33.75
C GLU A 30 12.28 -4.38 -33.69
N GLY A 31 11.29 -5.17 -34.10
CA GLY A 31 9.89 -4.81 -33.98
C GLY A 31 9.07 -6.04 -33.60
N ASN A 32 7.80 -5.80 -33.28
CA ASN A 32 6.91 -6.80 -32.68
C ASN A 32 6.81 -8.11 -33.49
N ASP A 33 7.30 -9.17 -32.89
CA ASP A 33 7.33 -10.51 -33.45
C ASP A 33 6.39 -11.46 -32.70
N ARG A 34 6.06 -12.57 -33.37
CA ARG A 34 5.43 -13.72 -32.73
C ARG A 34 6.33 -14.93 -32.93
N LEU A 35 6.84 -15.45 -31.82
CA LEU A 35 7.81 -16.53 -31.79
C LEU A 35 7.21 -17.74 -31.08
N ASP A 36 7.05 -18.85 -31.80
CA ASP A 36 6.55 -20.10 -31.26
C ASP A 36 7.70 -21.13 -31.23
N GLY A 37 8.01 -21.64 -30.05
CA GLY A 37 8.99 -22.70 -29.82
C GLY A 37 8.55 -24.05 -30.41
N MET A 38 9.52 -24.96 -30.57
CA MET A 38 9.27 -26.30 -31.08
C MET A 38 9.25 -27.31 -29.92
N PRO A 39 8.88 -28.58 -30.16
CA PRO A 39 9.12 -29.60 -29.14
C PRO A 39 10.63 -29.78 -28.91
N GLY A 40 11.07 -29.63 -27.66
CA GLY A 40 12.47 -29.79 -27.23
C GLY A 40 12.93 -28.62 -26.37
N ALA A 41 14.21 -28.60 -26.01
CA ALA A 41 14.81 -27.41 -25.40
C ALA A 41 15.17 -26.42 -26.52
N ASP A 42 14.69 -25.19 -26.41
CA ASP A 42 14.92 -24.12 -27.38
C ASP A 42 15.55 -22.88 -26.71
N VAL A 43 16.17 -22.04 -27.55
CA VAL A 43 16.70 -20.73 -27.17
C VAL A 43 16.00 -19.70 -28.04
N ILE A 44 15.22 -18.82 -27.43
CA ILE A 44 14.42 -17.79 -28.13
C ILE A 44 14.82 -16.40 -27.64
N ASP A 45 15.03 -15.48 -28.57
CA ASP A 45 15.43 -14.09 -28.33
C ASP A 45 14.58 -13.15 -29.19
N GLY A 46 13.60 -12.46 -28.59
CA GLY A 46 12.70 -11.52 -29.27
C GLY A 46 13.43 -10.29 -29.81
N ARG A 47 14.39 -9.80 -29.04
CA ARG A 47 15.27 -8.64 -29.25
C ARG A 47 14.60 -7.30 -28.96
N GLY A 48 13.83 -6.76 -29.88
CA GLY A 48 13.28 -5.42 -29.72
C GLY A 48 11.87 -5.32 -30.25
N GLY A 49 11.05 -4.47 -29.64
CA GLY A 49 9.62 -4.41 -29.92
C GLY A 49 8.83 -5.18 -28.85
N ASN A 50 7.51 -5.16 -28.98
CA ASN A 50 6.62 -5.86 -28.05
C ASN A 50 6.29 -7.23 -28.64
N ASP A 51 7.00 -8.24 -28.18
CA ASP A 51 7.00 -9.59 -28.74
C ASP A 51 6.02 -10.52 -28.02
N ILE A 52 5.58 -11.55 -28.73
CA ILE A 52 4.81 -12.66 -28.15
C ILE A 52 5.61 -13.95 -28.31
N ILE A 53 6.08 -14.51 -27.21
CA ILE A 53 6.86 -15.75 -27.18
C ILE A 53 6.03 -16.87 -26.56
N ASN A 54 5.86 -18.00 -27.27
CA ASN A 54 5.17 -19.18 -26.74
C ASN A 54 6.07 -20.41 -26.82
N ASP A 55 6.53 -20.93 -25.68
CA ASP A 55 7.36 -22.13 -25.63
C ASP A 55 7.22 -22.92 -24.33
N ILE A 56 6.28 -23.87 -24.35
CA ILE A 56 5.75 -24.60 -23.20
C ILE A 56 6.35 -26.00 -23.01
N HIS A 57 7.29 -26.43 -23.86
CA HIS A 57 7.89 -27.76 -23.79
C HIS A 57 9.40 -27.66 -23.69
N GLY A 58 10.03 -28.54 -22.89
CA GLY A 58 11.49 -28.58 -22.77
C GLY A 58 12.02 -27.67 -21.66
N ASP A 59 13.35 -27.61 -21.57
CA ASP A 59 14.06 -26.71 -20.66
C ASP A 59 14.57 -25.52 -21.51
N ASN A 60 13.77 -24.47 -21.65
CA ASN A 60 14.02 -23.39 -22.61
C ASN A 60 14.76 -22.21 -22.00
N ILE A 61 15.30 -21.37 -22.88
CA ILE A 61 15.89 -20.08 -22.52
C ILE A 61 15.17 -19.03 -23.37
N LEU A 62 14.33 -18.23 -22.72
CA LEU A 62 13.44 -17.26 -23.35
C LEU A 62 13.85 -15.85 -22.94
N ARG A 63 14.10 -15.00 -23.94
CA ARG A 63 14.39 -13.58 -23.77
C ARG A 63 13.39 -12.79 -24.60
N GLY A 64 12.64 -11.90 -23.95
CA GLY A 64 11.79 -10.93 -24.64
C GLY A 64 12.66 -9.93 -25.38
N GLY A 65 13.45 -9.15 -24.64
CA GLY A 65 14.32 -8.13 -25.20
C GLY A 65 13.91 -6.78 -24.65
N SER A 66 13.92 -5.75 -25.50
CA SER A 66 13.40 -4.43 -25.14
C SER A 66 12.01 -4.21 -25.70
N GLY A 67 11.08 -3.69 -24.90
CA GLY A 67 9.67 -3.53 -25.25
C GLY A 67 8.80 -4.23 -24.22
N ASP A 68 7.48 -4.07 -24.32
CA ASP A 68 6.56 -4.76 -23.42
C ASP A 68 6.18 -6.13 -24.01
N ASP A 69 6.83 -7.19 -23.52
CA ASP A 69 6.75 -8.54 -24.07
C ASP A 69 5.72 -9.43 -23.34
N GLU A 70 5.10 -10.34 -24.09
CA GLU A 70 4.27 -11.42 -23.54
C GLU A 70 4.97 -12.77 -23.75
N ILE A 71 5.48 -13.35 -22.67
CA ILE A 71 6.17 -14.64 -22.70
C ILE A 71 5.34 -15.69 -21.99
N ASN A 72 4.93 -16.73 -22.71
CA ASN A 72 4.26 -17.90 -22.18
C ASN A 72 5.13 -19.14 -22.39
N GLY A 73 5.86 -19.58 -21.36
CA GLY A 73 6.78 -20.68 -21.53
C GLY A 73 7.36 -21.28 -20.27
N VAL A 74 8.28 -22.23 -20.45
CA VAL A 74 8.92 -22.97 -19.37
C VAL A 74 10.43 -22.92 -19.47
N GLY A 75 11.12 -22.99 -18.33
CA GLY A 75 12.58 -22.92 -18.27
C GLY A 75 13.08 -21.61 -17.68
N THR A 76 14.06 -20.97 -18.30
CA THR A 76 14.62 -19.72 -17.82
C THR A 76 14.14 -18.56 -18.68
N ILE A 77 13.50 -17.59 -18.03
CA ILE A 77 12.70 -16.56 -18.67
C ILE A 77 13.18 -15.19 -18.20
N SER A 78 13.45 -14.31 -19.14
CA SER A 78 13.75 -12.89 -18.93
C SER A 78 12.86 -12.09 -19.87
N GLY A 79 12.10 -11.14 -19.35
CA GLY A 79 11.43 -10.15 -20.17
C GLY A 79 12.46 -9.21 -20.77
N GLY A 80 13.08 -8.39 -19.92
CA GLY A 80 14.13 -7.45 -20.28
C GLY A 80 13.64 -6.03 -20.01
N PRO A 81 14.17 -4.98 -20.67
CA PRO A 81 13.65 -3.63 -20.49
C PRO A 81 12.25 -3.43 -21.10
N GLY A 82 11.25 -3.18 -20.27
CA GLY A 82 9.85 -2.91 -20.63
C GLY A 82 8.91 -3.55 -19.61
N ASN A 83 7.62 -3.23 -19.65
CA ASN A 83 6.67 -3.79 -18.69
C ASN A 83 6.19 -5.16 -19.17
N ASP A 84 6.90 -6.21 -18.78
CA ASP A 84 6.72 -7.54 -19.36
C ASP A 84 5.65 -8.37 -18.65
N THR A 85 5.02 -9.28 -19.39
CA THR A 85 4.09 -10.28 -18.86
C THR A 85 4.66 -11.68 -19.05
N LEU A 86 5.11 -12.28 -17.95
CA LEU A 86 5.78 -13.57 -17.92
C LEU A 86 4.86 -14.64 -17.30
N ARG A 87 4.42 -15.58 -18.14
CA ARG A 87 3.55 -16.68 -17.75
C ARG A 87 4.28 -18.01 -17.89
N GLY A 88 4.28 -18.79 -16.83
CA GLY A 88 4.70 -20.19 -16.92
C GLY A 88 5.38 -20.76 -15.68
N ASP A 89 6.34 -21.66 -15.88
CA ASP A 89 7.09 -22.29 -14.78
C ASP A 89 8.59 -22.43 -15.05
N GLY A 90 9.40 -22.19 -14.01
CA GLY A 90 10.85 -22.24 -14.08
C GLY A 90 11.53 -21.08 -13.34
N THR A 91 12.61 -20.55 -13.90
CA THR A 91 13.39 -19.46 -13.31
C THR A 91 13.11 -18.16 -14.06
N PHE A 92 12.50 -17.20 -13.38
CA PHE A 92 12.32 -15.84 -13.87
C PHE A 92 13.51 -14.99 -13.44
N LEU A 93 14.07 -14.23 -14.37
CA LEU A 93 15.18 -13.33 -14.14
C LEU A 93 14.69 -11.89 -14.21
N PHE A 94 15.16 -11.06 -13.27
CA PHE A 94 14.84 -9.63 -13.24
C PHE A 94 16.09 -8.81 -12.88
N ALA A 95 16.35 -7.76 -13.64
CA ALA A 95 17.40 -6.78 -13.41
C ALA A 95 16.81 -5.38 -13.22
N ARG A 96 17.64 -4.50 -12.64
CA ARG A 96 17.32 -3.08 -12.57
C ARG A 96 17.32 -2.50 -13.98
N GLY A 97 16.26 -1.78 -14.32
CA GLY A 97 15.98 -1.26 -15.66
C GLY A 97 15.07 -2.17 -16.49
N ASP A 98 14.62 -3.29 -15.92
CA ASP A 98 13.65 -4.16 -16.58
C ASP A 98 12.25 -3.52 -16.55
N GLY A 99 11.87 -2.77 -15.51
CA GLY A 99 10.57 -2.08 -15.49
C GLY A 99 9.60 -2.71 -14.51
N HIS A 100 8.30 -2.67 -14.83
CA HIS A 100 7.23 -3.23 -14.00
C HIS A 100 6.72 -4.56 -14.58
N ASP A 101 7.39 -5.65 -14.20
CA ASP A 101 7.11 -6.97 -14.72
C ASP A 101 5.98 -7.66 -13.95
N THR A 102 5.20 -8.45 -14.66
CA THR A 102 4.14 -9.28 -14.10
C THR A 102 4.45 -10.75 -14.32
N ILE A 103 4.55 -11.51 -13.24
CA ILE A 103 4.74 -12.97 -13.26
C ILE A 103 3.46 -13.65 -12.78
N GLY A 104 2.92 -14.53 -13.60
CA GLY A 104 1.70 -15.25 -13.30
C GLY A 104 1.70 -16.69 -13.82
N ASN A 105 0.68 -17.44 -13.42
CA ASN A 105 0.39 -18.77 -13.95
C ASN A 105 -1.00 -18.85 -14.59
N LEU A 106 -1.63 -17.71 -14.88
CA LEU A 106 -2.92 -17.64 -15.56
C LEU A 106 -2.81 -18.19 -16.98
N GLY A 107 -3.08 -19.48 -17.12
CA GLY A 107 -3.08 -20.17 -18.40
C GLY A 107 -3.05 -21.68 -18.21
N ALA A 108 -3.97 -22.39 -18.86
CA ALA A 108 -3.86 -23.83 -18.99
C ALA A 108 -2.98 -24.15 -20.20
N ILE A 109 -1.86 -24.83 -19.99
CA ILE A 109 -1.09 -25.44 -21.06
C ILE A 109 -1.93 -26.58 -21.64
N GLN A 110 -2.17 -26.58 -22.94
CA GLN A 110 -2.57 -27.81 -23.61
C GLN A 110 -1.34 -28.71 -23.75
N VAL A 111 -1.16 -29.63 -22.80
CA VAL A 111 -0.16 -30.68 -22.85
C VAL A 111 -0.73 -31.82 -23.69
N LEU A 112 -0.15 -32.07 -24.86
CA LEU A 112 -0.41 -33.29 -25.61
C LEU A 112 0.42 -34.42 -25.00
N ASP A 113 -0.22 -35.34 -24.28
CA ASP A 113 0.41 -36.59 -23.89
C ASP A 113 -0.01 -37.73 -24.83
N GLN A 114 0.56 -38.91 -24.63
CA GLN A 114 0.23 -40.12 -25.40
C GLN A 114 -1.24 -40.57 -25.28
N HIS A 115 -2.06 -39.90 -24.45
CA HIS A 115 -3.49 -40.14 -24.23
C HIS A 115 -4.40 -38.98 -24.69
N GLY A 116 -3.86 -37.92 -25.30
CA GLY A 116 -4.63 -36.80 -25.88
C GLY A 116 -4.33 -35.44 -25.24
N SER A 117 -5.11 -34.42 -25.56
CA SER A 117 -4.98 -33.07 -24.99
C SER A 117 -5.35 -33.07 -23.50
N GLN A 118 -4.37 -32.94 -22.63
CA GLN A 118 -4.54 -32.62 -21.21
C GLN A 118 -4.28 -31.14 -20.99
N TYR A 119 -5.11 -30.49 -20.17
CA TYR A 119 -4.83 -29.13 -19.73
C TYR A 119 -4.05 -29.19 -18.43
N LYS A 120 -2.75 -28.88 -18.45
CA LYS A 120 -1.94 -28.71 -17.23
C LYS A 120 -1.88 -27.22 -16.94
N GLN A 121 -2.40 -26.78 -15.80
CA GLN A 121 -2.17 -25.41 -15.35
C GLN A 121 -0.70 -25.23 -15.00
N HIS A 122 -0.12 -24.09 -15.38
CA HIS A 122 1.18 -23.70 -14.86
C HIS A 122 1.11 -23.59 -13.33
N SER A 123 2.21 -23.92 -12.67
CA SER A 123 2.33 -23.82 -11.23
C SER A 123 3.67 -23.19 -10.91
N LEU A 124 3.62 -22.10 -10.15
CA LEU A 124 4.79 -21.41 -9.65
C LEU A 124 5.41 -22.13 -8.44
N GLU A 125 4.87 -23.30 -8.05
CA GLU A 125 5.28 -23.98 -6.81
C GLU A 125 6.76 -24.34 -6.73
N ARG A 126 7.38 -24.56 -7.90
CA ARG A 126 8.80 -24.86 -8.05
C ARG A 126 9.57 -23.73 -8.74
N SER A 127 8.89 -22.64 -9.06
CA SER A 127 9.47 -21.52 -9.78
C SER A 127 10.27 -20.62 -8.85
N ILE A 128 11.28 -19.98 -9.42
CA ILE A 128 12.20 -19.10 -8.72
C ILE A 128 12.17 -17.74 -9.41
N LEU A 129 12.12 -16.65 -8.65
CA LEU A 129 12.50 -15.33 -9.15
C LEU A 129 13.94 -15.06 -8.71
N ARG A 130 14.83 -14.75 -9.64
CA ARG A 130 16.23 -14.44 -9.36
C ARG A 130 16.54 -13.01 -9.78
N PHE A 131 16.91 -12.19 -8.80
CA PHE A 131 17.35 -10.82 -9.03
C PHE A 131 18.81 -10.77 -9.46
N GLY A 132 19.10 -9.90 -10.44
CA GLY A 132 20.44 -9.56 -10.86
C GLY A 132 21.22 -8.73 -9.84
N ASP A 133 22.48 -8.43 -10.17
CA ASP A 133 23.34 -7.55 -9.36
C ASP A 133 22.67 -6.15 -9.19
N GLY A 134 22.85 -5.53 -8.01
CA GLY A 134 22.35 -4.17 -7.74
C GLY A 134 20.91 -4.09 -7.20
N ILE A 135 20.29 -5.23 -6.90
CA ILE A 135 19.03 -5.32 -6.16
C ILE A 135 19.31 -6.07 -4.86
N ALA A 136 19.24 -5.36 -3.73
CA ALA A 136 19.49 -5.95 -2.41
C ALA A 136 18.17 -6.36 -1.76
N ALA A 137 18.16 -7.47 -1.03
CA ALA A 137 16.97 -7.91 -0.28
C ALA A 137 16.42 -6.81 0.65
N SER A 138 17.30 -6.01 1.25
CA SER A 138 16.91 -4.92 2.15
C SER A 138 16.33 -3.68 1.45
N SER A 139 16.42 -3.57 0.12
CA SER A 139 15.84 -2.45 -0.63
C SER A 139 14.45 -2.76 -1.19
N ILE A 140 13.96 -3.99 -1.03
CA ILE A 140 12.65 -4.40 -1.55
C ILE A 140 11.58 -4.17 -0.50
N HIS A 141 10.48 -3.53 -0.91
CA HIS A 141 9.25 -3.42 -0.13
C HIS A 141 8.18 -4.33 -0.71
N LEU A 142 7.47 -5.06 0.17
CA LEU A 142 6.38 -5.92 -0.25
C LEU A 142 5.06 -5.18 -0.12
N VAL A 143 4.28 -5.15 -1.20
CA VAL A 143 2.94 -4.58 -1.23
C VAL A 143 1.95 -5.66 -1.64
N ARG A 144 0.85 -5.79 -0.89
CA ARG A 144 -0.31 -6.56 -1.31
C ARG A 144 -1.31 -5.62 -1.96
N ARG A 145 -1.58 -5.85 -3.24
CA ARG A 145 -2.69 -5.21 -3.97
C ARG A 145 -3.71 -6.27 -4.33
N THR A 146 -4.88 -6.21 -3.71
CA THR A 146 -5.95 -7.22 -3.87
C THR A 146 -5.45 -8.66 -3.58
N GLY A 147 -5.28 -9.48 -4.63
CA GLY A 147 -4.79 -10.86 -4.58
C GLY A 147 -3.31 -11.03 -4.91
N ASN A 148 -2.64 -9.97 -5.36
CA ASN A 148 -1.28 -9.99 -5.87
C ASN A 148 -0.26 -9.63 -4.78
N LEU A 149 0.98 -10.11 -4.95
CA LEU A 149 2.13 -9.67 -4.17
C LEU A 149 3.08 -8.91 -5.09
N GLU A 150 3.30 -7.64 -4.81
CA GLU A 150 4.23 -6.80 -5.54
C GLU A 150 5.52 -6.62 -4.74
N LEU A 151 6.65 -6.83 -5.40
CA LEU A 151 7.99 -6.55 -4.91
C LEU A 151 8.43 -5.22 -5.52
N ILE A 152 8.38 -4.14 -4.75
CA ILE A 152 8.82 -2.81 -5.19
C ILE A 152 10.33 -2.72 -4.97
N ILE A 153 11.09 -2.46 -6.04
CA ILE A 153 12.54 -2.25 -5.98
C ILE A 153 12.86 -0.74 -5.92
N ASP A 154 12.17 0.06 -6.74
CA ASP A 154 12.20 1.52 -6.80
C ASP A 154 11.05 2.02 -7.70
N ASP A 155 11.01 3.33 -7.97
CA ASP A 155 9.92 4.00 -8.70
C ASP A 155 9.71 3.46 -10.12
N ASP A 156 10.77 2.97 -10.78
CA ASP A 156 10.72 2.49 -12.17
C ASP A 156 10.83 0.95 -12.25
N ASN A 157 10.91 0.24 -11.12
CA ASN A 157 11.20 -1.20 -11.09
C ASN A 157 10.34 -1.94 -10.06
N SER A 158 9.46 -2.83 -10.52
CA SER A 158 8.72 -3.74 -9.67
C SER A 158 8.49 -5.11 -10.31
N VAL A 159 8.25 -6.12 -9.48
CA VAL A 159 7.77 -7.43 -9.93
C VAL A 159 6.45 -7.74 -9.23
N THR A 160 5.38 -7.86 -10.01
CA THR A 160 4.06 -8.27 -9.55
C THR A 160 3.91 -9.78 -9.71
N LEU A 161 3.69 -10.48 -8.59
CA LEU A 161 3.33 -11.89 -8.56
C LEU A 161 1.80 -12.01 -8.47
N GLU A 162 1.18 -12.40 -9.59
CA GLU A 162 -0.27 -12.46 -9.70
C GLU A 162 -0.87 -13.53 -8.78
N HIS A 163 -1.99 -13.20 -8.15
CA HIS A 163 -2.81 -14.11 -7.36
C HIS A 163 -2.07 -14.86 -6.24
N TRP A 164 -0.95 -14.31 -5.75
CA TRP A 164 -0.15 -14.85 -4.65
C TRP A 164 -0.98 -15.20 -3.42
N PHE A 165 -1.95 -14.35 -3.06
CA PHE A 165 -2.78 -14.51 -1.88
C PHE A 165 -4.02 -15.36 -2.11
N GLU A 166 -4.32 -15.74 -3.35
CA GLU A 166 -5.52 -16.50 -3.70
C GLU A 166 -5.30 -18.01 -3.69
N GLN A 167 -4.20 -18.50 -4.27
CA GLN A 167 -3.92 -19.94 -4.35
C GLN A 167 -2.44 -20.28 -4.12
N PRO A 168 -2.12 -21.38 -3.40
CA PRO A 168 -0.73 -21.81 -3.20
C PRO A 168 0.07 -22.08 -4.48
N ALA A 169 -0.63 -22.47 -5.55
CA ALA A 169 -0.07 -22.76 -6.86
C ALA A 169 0.55 -21.53 -7.56
N ASN A 170 0.15 -20.33 -7.13
CA ASN A 170 0.56 -19.05 -7.73
C ASN A 170 1.75 -18.43 -6.98
N ARG A 171 2.22 -19.08 -5.91
CA ARG A 171 3.34 -18.59 -5.13
C ARG A 171 4.61 -19.22 -5.66
N LEU A 172 5.68 -18.44 -5.78
CA LEU A 172 7.03 -18.91 -6.07
C LEU A 172 7.55 -19.84 -4.97
N MET A 173 8.44 -20.76 -5.32
CA MET A 173 9.22 -21.53 -4.35
C MET A 173 10.06 -20.59 -3.47
N GLN A 174 10.80 -19.70 -4.11
CA GLN A 174 11.68 -18.73 -3.46
C GLN A 174 12.05 -17.57 -4.37
N VAL A 175 12.59 -16.52 -3.76
CA VAL A 175 13.28 -15.40 -4.42
C VAL A 175 14.77 -15.48 -4.08
N GLU A 176 15.64 -15.35 -5.07
CA GLU A 176 17.10 -15.43 -4.95
C GLU A 176 17.75 -14.08 -5.28
N PHE A 177 18.76 -13.72 -4.49
CA PHE A 177 19.54 -12.49 -4.68
C PHE A 177 20.98 -12.80 -5.05
N ALA A 178 21.64 -11.84 -5.71
CA ALA A 178 23.02 -11.99 -6.17
C ALA A 178 24.05 -12.21 -5.04
N ASP A 179 23.75 -11.78 -3.81
CA ASP A 179 24.60 -12.01 -2.63
C ASP A 179 24.42 -13.41 -2.00
N GLY A 180 23.53 -14.24 -2.55
CA GLY A 180 23.18 -15.56 -2.05
C GLY A 180 22.09 -15.57 -0.99
N THR A 181 21.50 -14.41 -0.66
CA THR A 181 20.28 -14.35 0.15
C THR A 181 19.14 -15.06 -0.57
N ILE A 182 18.33 -15.82 0.18
CA ILE A 182 17.17 -16.54 -0.31
C ILE A 182 15.97 -16.19 0.55
N TRP A 183 14.87 -15.79 -0.08
CA TRP A 183 13.57 -15.68 0.55
C TRP A 183 12.68 -16.84 0.12
N ASP A 184 12.55 -17.86 0.97
CA ASP A 184 11.51 -18.87 0.82
C ASP A 184 10.13 -18.31 1.21
N ARG A 185 9.07 -19.09 1.01
CA ARG A 185 7.69 -18.66 1.34
C ARG A 185 7.50 -18.26 2.80
N SER A 186 8.22 -18.90 3.72
CA SER A 186 8.12 -18.59 5.15
C SER A 186 8.82 -17.27 5.46
N ALA A 187 9.96 -17.00 4.82
CA ALA A 187 10.66 -15.73 4.91
C ALA A 187 9.78 -14.61 4.35
N ILE A 188 9.21 -14.78 3.15
CA ILE A 188 8.31 -13.80 2.52
C ILE A 188 7.11 -13.50 3.44
N ALA A 189 6.49 -14.53 4.01
CA ALA A 189 5.34 -14.37 4.91
C ALA A 189 5.68 -13.70 6.26
N ALA A 190 6.96 -13.58 6.61
CA ALA A 190 7.44 -12.93 7.83
C ALA A 190 7.97 -11.52 7.59
N LEU A 191 8.14 -11.10 6.33
CA LEU A 191 8.55 -9.75 5.99
C LEU A 191 7.41 -8.74 6.22
N PRO A 192 7.73 -7.46 6.50
CA PRO A 192 6.73 -6.40 6.52
C PRO A 192 5.98 -6.34 5.19
N LEU A 193 4.65 -6.33 5.28
CA LEU A 193 3.76 -6.29 4.13
C LEU A 193 2.92 -5.02 4.23
N LEU A 194 3.02 -4.16 3.22
CA LEU A 194 2.11 -3.03 3.04
C LEU A 194 0.84 -3.52 2.33
N ILE A 195 -0.28 -2.88 2.58
CA ILE A 195 -1.51 -3.07 1.80
C ILE A 195 -1.71 -1.83 0.95
N GLY A 196 -1.88 -2.00 -0.36
CA GLY A 196 -2.01 -0.90 -1.32
C GLY A 196 -3.26 -1.06 -2.18
N GLY A 197 -3.96 0.04 -2.46
CA GLY A 197 -4.98 0.12 -3.52
C GLY A 197 -4.39 0.58 -4.86
N THR A 198 -5.14 1.31 -5.65
CA THR A 198 -4.83 1.81 -6.99
C THR A 198 -5.17 3.30 -7.06
N ASP A 199 -5.04 3.94 -8.22
CA ASP A 199 -5.40 5.37 -8.39
C ASP A 199 -6.94 5.57 -8.56
N GLY A 200 -7.75 4.59 -8.20
CA GLY A 200 -9.21 4.67 -8.28
C GLY A 200 -9.87 3.92 -7.14
N ASP A 201 -11.20 4.04 -7.07
CA ASP A 201 -11.99 3.57 -5.91
C ASP A 201 -11.75 2.09 -5.55
N ASP A 202 -11.14 1.86 -4.39
CA ASP A 202 -10.77 0.55 -3.90
C ASP A 202 -11.46 0.12 -2.59
N GLY A 203 -11.65 -1.19 -2.47
CA GLY A 203 -12.05 -1.84 -1.22
C GLY A 203 -10.89 -2.60 -0.60
N LEU A 204 -10.35 -2.09 0.50
CA LEU A 204 -9.18 -2.64 1.18
C LEU A 204 -9.52 -3.23 2.55
N ALA A 205 -8.91 -4.36 2.86
CA ALA A 205 -9.08 -5.04 4.14
C ALA A 205 -7.73 -5.33 4.79
N GLY A 206 -7.59 -4.88 6.04
CA GLY A 206 -6.45 -5.22 6.90
C GLY A 206 -6.38 -6.71 7.21
N THR A 207 -5.25 -7.12 7.78
CA THR A 207 -5.04 -8.46 8.32
C THR A 207 -5.44 -8.51 9.80
N SER A 208 -4.99 -9.56 10.50
CA SER A 208 -5.14 -9.69 11.96
C SER A 208 -3.96 -9.10 12.74
N ARG A 209 -2.99 -8.51 12.04
CA ARG A 209 -1.76 -7.92 12.58
C ARG A 209 -1.87 -6.40 12.54
N ASP A 210 -0.80 -5.74 12.95
CA ASP A 210 -0.62 -4.31 12.73
C ASP A 210 -0.27 -4.11 11.25
N ASP A 211 -1.13 -3.40 10.51
CA ASP A 211 -0.96 -3.15 9.09
C ASP A 211 -0.61 -1.68 8.81
N THR A 212 0.05 -1.45 7.67
CA THR A 212 0.15 -0.12 7.05
C THR A 212 -0.56 -0.19 5.71
N ILE A 213 -1.57 0.65 5.53
CA ILE A 213 -2.51 0.61 4.40
C ILE A 213 -2.50 1.95 3.70
N TYR A 214 -2.19 1.95 2.40
CA TYR A 214 -2.27 3.10 1.51
C TYR A 214 -3.37 2.85 0.49
N ALA A 215 -4.40 3.69 0.45
CA ALA A 215 -5.51 3.47 -0.47
C ALA A 215 -5.14 3.80 -1.91
N GLY A 216 -4.25 4.76 -2.13
CA GLY A 216 -4.08 5.40 -3.43
C GLY A 216 -5.18 6.45 -3.67
N ASP A 217 -5.16 7.10 -4.83
CA ASP A 217 -6.19 8.08 -5.18
C ASP A 217 -7.59 7.43 -5.33
N GLY A 218 -8.65 8.24 -5.36
CA GLY A 218 -10.03 7.80 -5.54
C GLY A 218 -10.82 7.73 -4.24
N ASP A 219 -12.10 7.36 -4.32
CA ASP A 219 -12.97 7.30 -3.13
C ASP A 219 -12.93 5.89 -2.54
N ASN A 220 -12.08 5.67 -1.53
CA ASN A 220 -11.75 4.33 -1.05
C ASN A 220 -12.49 3.90 0.21
N ILE A 221 -12.54 2.59 0.43
CA ILE A 221 -13.04 2.00 1.68
C ILE A 221 -11.95 1.13 2.30
N ILE A 222 -11.43 1.53 3.47
CA ILE A 222 -10.49 0.74 4.26
C ILE A 222 -11.21 0.10 5.45
N PHE A 223 -11.05 -1.22 5.63
CA PHE A 223 -11.56 -1.96 6.79
C PHE A 223 -10.45 -2.73 7.51
N ALA A 224 -9.95 -2.19 8.63
CA ALA A 224 -8.86 -2.77 9.43
C ALA A 224 -9.16 -2.74 10.95
N PRO A 225 -10.08 -3.59 11.44
CA PRO A 225 -10.55 -3.54 12.83
C PRO A 225 -9.61 -4.22 13.85
N HIS A 226 -8.56 -4.90 13.38
CA HIS A 226 -7.65 -5.71 14.20
C HIS A 226 -6.24 -5.14 14.16
N GLY A 227 -5.46 -5.32 15.23
CA GLY A 227 -4.14 -4.70 15.34
C GLY A 227 -4.22 -3.19 15.57
N TRP A 228 -3.05 -2.58 15.72
CA TRP A 228 -2.86 -1.13 15.61
C TRP A 228 -2.40 -0.84 14.19
N ASN A 229 -3.27 -0.23 13.39
CA ASN A 229 -3.00 0.02 11.97
C ASN A 229 -2.60 1.47 11.75
N MET A 230 -1.88 1.71 10.65
CA MET A 230 -1.75 3.04 10.08
C MET A 230 -2.46 3.04 8.72
N MET A 231 -3.54 3.82 8.59
CA MET A 231 -4.39 3.86 7.40
C MET A 231 -4.28 5.25 6.76
N PHE A 232 -3.99 5.27 5.47
CA PHE A 232 -3.90 6.47 4.64
C PHE A 232 -4.96 6.35 3.54
N GLY A 233 -5.94 7.25 3.53
CA GLY A 233 -6.91 7.41 2.44
C GLY A 233 -6.25 7.96 1.19
N GLU A 234 -5.34 8.93 1.36
CA GLU A 234 -4.70 9.68 0.29
C GLU A 234 -5.67 10.69 -0.35
N ALA A 235 -5.81 10.76 -1.67
CA ALA A 235 -6.65 11.78 -2.30
C ALA A 235 -8.00 11.20 -2.73
N GLY A 236 -9.10 11.84 -2.33
CA GLY A 236 -10.47 11.40 -2.62
C GLY A 236 -11.32 11.41 -1.36
N ASP A 237 -12.62 11.14 -1.49
CA ASP A 237 -13.53 11.11 -0.33
C ASP A 237 -13.56 9.69 0.26
N ASP A 238 -12.70 9.42 1.24
CA ASP A 238 -12.45 8.07 1.75
C ASP A 238 -13.28 7.69 2.97
N MET A 239 -13.49 6.38 3.17
CA MET A 239 -14.07 5.82 4.39
C MET A 239 -13.11 4.85 5.08
N LEU A 240 -12.48 5.30 6.17
CA LEU A 240 -11.53 4.51 6.96
C LEU A 240 -12.21 3.95 8.21
N ILE A 241 -12.28 2.62 8.33
CA ILE A 241 -12.94 1.92 9.44
C ILE A 241 -11.93 0.98 10.11
N GLY A 242 -11.49 1.29 11.32
CA GLY A 242 -10.50 0.43 11.97
C GLY A 242 -10.06 0.83 13.36
N SER A 243 -8.83 0.45 13.73
CA SER A 243 -8.19 0.91 14.95
C SER A 243 -6.73 1.24 14.70
N GLY A 244 -6.24 2.32 15.31
CA GLY A 244 -4.88 2.82 15.17
C GLY A 244 -4.83 4.28 14.72
N GLY A 245 -3.96 4.57 13.76
CA GLY A 245 -3.81 5.87 13.09
C GLY A 245 -4.67 5.99 11.84
N PHE A 246 -5.38 7.11 11.72
CA PHE A 246 -6.23 7.47 10.59
C PHE A 246 -5.71 8.76 9.97
N VAL A 247 -5.31 8.67 8.71
CA VAL A 247 -5.00 9.82 7.86
C VAL A 247 -5.98 9.75 6.70
N GLY A 248 -6.96 10.66 6.65
CA GLY A 248 -7.86 10.77 5.50
C GLY A 248 -7.05 11.24 4.31
N GLY A 249 -6.71 12.52 4.31
CA GLY A 249 -5.86 13.16 3.31
C GLY A 249 -6.68 14.22 2.57
N PRO A 250 -6.28 14.65 1.37
CA PRO A 250 -7.09 15.58 0.60
C PRO A 250 -8.43 14.99 0.17
N GLY A 251 -9.53 15.46 0.76
CA GLY A 251 -10.89 15.00 0.44
C GLY A 251 -11.85 15.31 1.58
N ASP A 252 -13.12 14.96 1.45
CA ASP A 252 -14.06 14.98 2.58
C ASP A 252 -14.18 13.55 3.16
N ASP A 253 -13.37 13.22 4.15
CA ASP A 253 -13.21 11.84 4.62
C ASP A 253 -14.11 11.44 5.78
N THR A 254 -14.40 10.14 5.91
CA THR A 254 -15.13 9.54 7.02
C THR A 254 -14.25 8.57 7.81
N LEU A 255 -13.85 8.98 9.02
CA LEU A 255 -12.93 8.24 9.88
C LEU A 255 -13.67 7.60 11.07
N ILE A 256 -13.82 6.28 11.05
CA ILE A 256 -14.62 5.53 12.02
C ILE A 256 -13.72 4.62 12.87
N ALA A 257 -13.57 4.96 14.16
CA ALA A 257 -12.93 4.06 15.10
C ALA A 257 -13.82 2.86 15.42
N ARG A 258 -13.39 1.69 14.95
CA ARG A 258 -13.95 0.38 15.28
C ARG A 258 -12.80 -0.60 15.54
N GLY A 259 -12.59 -0.98 16.79
CA GLY A 259 -11.64 -2.04 17.10
C GLY A 259 -11.36 -2.21 18.57
N GLU A 260 -10.21 -2.79 18.87
CA GLU A 260 -9.93 -3.38 20.18
C GLU A 260 -9.12 -2.48 21.13
N LEU A 261 -8.53 -1.40 20.62
CA LEU A 261 -7.52 -0.62 21.36
C LEU A 261 -8.07 0.67 21.98
N GLY A 262 -9.10 1.29 21.39
CA GLY A 262 -9.77 2.51 21.90
C GLY A 262 -8.87 3.75 22.03
N ARG A 263 -7.61 3.65 21.60
CA ARG A 263 -6.56 4.68 21.63
C ARG A 263 -6.19 5.08 20.21
N ASP A 264 -7.19 5.49 19.47
CA ASP A 264 -7.06 5.83 18.06
C ASP A 264 -6.52 7.25 17.90
N THR A 265 -5.74 7.48 16.85
CA THR A 265 -5.17 8.79 16.52
C THR A 265 -5.67 9.19 15.14
N TYR A 266 -6.23 10.39 15.04
CA TYR A 266 -6.71 10.98 13.80
C TYR A 266 -5.77 12.12 13.44
N PHE A 267 -5.31 12.17 12.20
CA PHE A 267 -4.43 13.22 11.70
C PHE A 267 -5.23 14.12 10.77
N PHE A 268 -5.09 15.44 10.96
CA PHE A 268 -5.76 16.43 10.13
C PHE A 268 -4.86 17.64 9.85
N GLY A 269 -4.75 18.04 8.59
CA GLY A 269 -3.89 19.10 8.09
C GLY A 269 -4.65 20.15 7.26
N ARG A 270 -3.93 21.15 6.77
CA ARG A 270 -4.49 22.09 5.77
C ARG A 270 -4.65 21.37 4.44
N GLY A 271 -5.78 21.58 3.77
CA GLY A 271 -6.06 20.91 2.49
C GLY A 271 -6.66 19.51 2.61
N ASP A 272 -6.81 18.98 3.82
CA ASP A 272 -7.47 17.69 4.10
C ASP A 272 -9.02 17.79 4.04
N GLY A 273 -9.57 18.80 3.37
CA GLY A 273 -11.02 19.00 3.22
C GLY A 273 -11.84 18.96 4.52
N ARG A 274 -13.05 18.39 4.46
CA ARG A 274 -14.02 18.36 5.59
C ARG A 274 -14.24 16.94 6.09
N ASP A 275 -13.51 16.58 7.13
CA ASP A 275 -13.56 15.24 7.68
C ASP A 275 -14.64 15.05 8.75
N GLU A 276 -15.24 13.87 8.74
CA GLU A 276 -16.16 13.36 9.75
C GLU A 276 -15.52 12.27 10.61
N LEU A 277 -15.47 12.50 11.92
CA LEU A 277 -14.87 11.58 12.87
C LEU A 277 -15.96 10.94 13.75
N TYR A 278 -16.05 9.61 13.64
CA TYR A 278 -16.88 8.77 14.50
C TYR A 278 -16.00 8.10 15.54
N VAL A 279 -15.76 8.83 16.63
CA VAL A 279 -14.93 8.38 17.74
C VAL A 279 -15.67 7.33 18.56
N ASN A 280 -14.96 6.25 18.89
CA ASN A 280 -15.45 5.26 19.84
C ASN A 280 -14.36 4.90 20.84
N SER A 281 -14.35 5.61 21.96
CA SER A 281 -13.42 5.35 23.08
C SER A 281 -13.77 4.10 23.90
N LEU A 282 -14.76 3.29 23.47
CA LEU A 282 -15.08 2.01 24.11
C LEU A 282 -14.25 0.87 23.51
N CYS A 283 -13.15 0.49 24.18
CA CYS A 283 -12.49 -0.77 23.89
C CYS A 283 -13.32 -1.95 24.46
N ARG A 284 -13.68 -2.94 23.62
CA ARG A 284 -14.48 -4.11 24.05
C ARG A 284 -13.68 -5.14 24.88
N ARG A 285 -12.37 -4.96 25.03
CA ARG A 285 -11.44 -5.95 25.62
C ARG A 285 -10.95 -5.66 27.04
N THR A 286 -11.40 -4.60 27.72
CA THR A 286 -11.11 -4.50 29.16
C THR A 286 -12.04 -5.43 29.96
N PRO A 287 -11.51 -6.29 30.87
CA PRO A 287 -12.32 -7.07 31.82
C PRO A 287 -13.11 -6.21 32.81
N ALA A 288 -12.88 -4.90 32.84
CA ALA A 288 -13.75 -3.96 33.51
C ALA A 288 -15.07 -3.95 32.74
N GLY A 289 -16.16 -4.37 33.40
CA GLY A 289 -17.51 -4.33 32.85
C GLY A 289 -17.94 -2.92 32.39
N PRO A 290 -19.21 -2.70 32.05
CA PRO A 290 -19.68 -1.41 31.54
C PRO A 290 -19.49 -0.32 32.61
N GLY A 291 -18.34 0.36 32.58
CA GLY A 291 -17.84 1.19 33.66
C GLY A 291 -16.94 2.29 33.11
N ALA A 292 -17.55 3.44 32.88
CA ALA A 292 -16.98 4.72 32.45
C ALA A 292 -16.07 4.62 31.21
N ALA A 293 -16.65 4.86 30.04
CA ALA A 293 -15.89 5.31 28.88
C ALA A 293 -15.02 6.49 29.34
N THR A 294 -13.71 6.34 29.27
CA THR A 294 -12.78 7.47 29.39
C THR A 294 -12.33 7.75 27.97
N ALA A 295 -12.31 9.03 27.59
CA ALA A 295 -11.78 9.42 26.29
C ALA A 295 -10.31 8.97 26.22
N GLN A 296 -9.93 8.23 25.16
CA GLN A 296 -8.60 7.60 25.05
C GLN A 296 -7.88 7.86 23.72
N GLY A 297 -8.54 8.51 22.75
CA GLY A 297 -7.95 8.88 21.45
C GLY A 297 -7.27 10.26 21.40
N THR A 298 -6.65 10.57 20.27
CA THR A 298 -6.00 11.86 19.98
C THR A 298 -6.43 12.39 18.61
N LEU A 299 -6.76 13.68 18.51
CA LEU A 299 -6.81 14.38 17.23
C LEU A 299 -5.52 15.21 17.10
N ALA A 300 -4.69 14.88 16.12
CA ALA A 300 -3.40 15.50 15.85
C ALA A 300 -3.51 16.42 14.63
N PHE A 301 -3.20 17.69 14.83
CA PHE A 301 -3.10 18.69 13.77
C PHE A 301 -1.65 18.79 13.31
N TYR A 302 -1.45 18.76 11.99
CA TYR A 302 -0.14 18.85 11.33
C TYR A 302 -0.17 19.86 10.18
N GLN A 303 0.91 19.96 9.39
CA GLN A 303 1.07 20.92 8.28
C GLN A 303 0.94 22.39 8.70
N ASP A 304 1.75 22.80 9.69
CA ASP A 304 1.87 24.19 10.14
C ASP A 304 0.57 24.80 10.70
N LEU A 305 -0.36 23.97 11.18
CA LEU A 305 -1.56 24.44 11.88
C LEU A 305 -1.22 24.91 13.30
N ALA A 306 -1.53 26.15 13.64
CA ALA A 306 -1.37 26.67 14.99
C ALA A 306 -2.70 26.75 15.75
N GLN A 307 -2.64 26.89 17.08
CA GLN A 307 -3.82 27.02 17.96
C GLN A 307 -4.78 28.14 17.55
N GLN A 308 -4.24 29.21 16.98
CA GLN A 308 -4.97 30.39 16.52
C GLN A 308 -5.62 30.23 15.15
N ASP A 309 -5.30 29.14 14.44
CA ASP A 309 -5.86 28.80 13.14
C ASP A 309 -7.11 27.92 13.28
N LEU A 310 -7.43 27.47 14.50
CA LEU A 310 -8.53 26.56 14.78
C LEU A 310 -9.72 27.30 15.39
N TRP A 311 -10.91 27.10 14.83
CA TRP A 311 -12.17 27.63 15.33
C TRP A 311 -13.08 26.51 15.83
N PHE A 312 -13.38 26.53 17.12
CA PHE A 312 -14.21 25.53 17.80
C PHE A 312 -15.65 26.01 17.89
N SER A 313 -16.58 25.19 17.41
CA SER A 313 -18.01 25.45 17.49
C SER A 313 -18.79 24.19 17.84
N ARG A 314 -19.95 24.35 18.46
CA ARG A 314 -20.89 23.26 18.71
C ARG A 314 -22.04 23.32 17.71
N GLN A 315 -22.35 22.19 17.09
CA GLN A 315 -23.50 22.03 16.21
C GLN A 315 -24.33 20.85 16.71
N ALA A 316 -25.52 21.10 17.27
CA ALA A 316 -26.31 20.08 17.98
C ALA A 316 -25.48 19.31 19.03
N ASP A 317 -25.20 18.03 18.84
CA ASP A 317 -24.39 17.20 19.74
C ASP A 317 -22.94 16.99 19.25
N ASP A 318 -22.58 17.61 18.13
CA ASP A 318 -21.28 17.49 17.47
C ASP A 318 -20.35 18.65 17.82
N LEU A 319 -19.05 18.36 17.80
CA LEU A 319 -17.99 19.36 17.83
C LEU A 319 -17.48 19.60 16.41
N SER A 320 -17.54 20.84 15.95
CA SER A 320 -16.97 21.25 14.67
C SER A 320 -15.75 22.14 14.91
N ILE A 321 -14.62 21.77 14.31
CA ILE A 321 -13.34 22.47 14.37
C ILE A 321 -12.98 22.87 12.94
N THR A 322 -13.07 24.15 12.61
CA THR A 322 -12.73 24.64 11.26
C THR A 322 -11.39 25.35 11.24
N VAL A 323 -10.72 25.31 10.10
CA VAL A 323 -9.49 26.06 9.87
C VAL A 323 -9.85 27.48 9.41
N VAL A 324 -9.37 28.48 10.14
CA VAL A 324 -9.64 29.90 9.84
C VAL A 324 -9.13 30.23 8.43
N GLY A 325 -10.03 30.76 7.60
CA GLY A 325 -9.72 31.21 6.25
C GLY A 325 -9.74 30.11 5.20
N SER A 326 -10.04 28.86 5.54
CA SER A 326 -10.28 27.79 4.55
C SER A 326 -11.63 27.11 4.79
N SER A 327 -11.99 26.22 3.85
CA SER A 327 -13.15 25.34 3.98
C SER A 327 -12.85 24.09 4.80
N ASP A 328 -11.60 23.91 5.22
CA ASP A 328 -11.15 22.68 5.84
C ASP A 328 -11.63 22.62 7.29
N GLY A 329 -11.95 21.42 7.76
CA GLY A 329 -12.27 21.22 9.16
C GLY A 329 -12.63 19.80 9.49
N VAL A 330 -12.76 19.55 10.79
CA VAL A 330 -13.12 18.27 11.36
C VAL A 330 -14.44 18.41 12.12
N THR A 331 -15.38 17.50 11.85
CA THR A 331 -16.58 17.31 12.67
C THR A 331 -16.46 16.02 13.47
N ILE A 332 -16.38 16.14 14.79
CA ILE A 332 -16.44 14.99 15.70
C ILE A 332 -17.89 14.79 16.14
N HIS A 333 -18.49 13.72 15.65
CA HIS A 333 -19.88 13.39 15.91
C HIS A 333 -20.10 13.00 17.37
N ASP A 334 -21.26 13.39 17.92
CA ASP A 334 -21.73 13.03 19.26
C ASP A 334 -20.84 13.48 20.44
N TRP A 335 -19.87 14.38 20.21
CA TRP A 335 -18.92 14.86 21.23
C TRP A 335 -19.59 15.24 22.56
N PHE A 336 -20.76 15.90 22.49
CA PHE A 336 -21.47 16.41 23.66
C PHE A 336 -22.40 15.38 24.33
N LEU A 337 -22.52 14.16 23.78
CA LEU A 337 -23.25 13.06 24.43
C LEU A 337 -22.44 12.38 25.54
N GLY A 338 -21.11 12.48 25.51
CA GLY A 338 -20.25 12.08 26.62
C GLY A 338 -18.88 11.51 26.21
N PRO A 339 -18.05 11.11 27.18
CA PRO A 339 -16.64 10.76 26.95
C PRO A 339 -16.39 9.56 26.02
N ALA A 340 -17.41 8.77 25.69
CA ALA A 340 -17.29 7.69 24.72
C ALA A 340 -17.05 8.21 23.29
N TYR A 341 -17.54 9.42 22.99
CA TYR A 341 -17.50 10.06 21.68
C TYR A 341 -16.45 11.19 21.60
N GLN A 342 -15.56 11.25 22.61
CA GLN A 342 -14.55 12.29 22.72
C GLN A 342 -13.16 11.71 22.49
N VAL A 343 -12.28 12.49 21.87
CA VAL A 343 -10.84 12.27 21.99
C VAL A 343 -10.34 12.81 23.33
N ALA A 344 -9.33 12.16 23.90
CA ALA A 344 -8.75 12.54 25.19
C ALA A 344 -8.02 13.87 25.11
N ARG A 345 -7.43 14.17 23.95
CA ARG A 345 -6.59 15.33 23.71
C ARG A 345 -6.56 15.72 22.25
N LEU A 346 -6.30 17.00 22.03
CA LEU A 346 -5.93 17.58 20.76
C LEU A 346 -4.44 17.93 20.82
N TRP A 347 -3.71 17.68 19.74
CA TRP A 347 -2.26 17.81 19.67
C TRP A 347 -1.87 18.61 18.43
N ILE A 348 -0.88 19.49 18.53
CA ILE A 348 -0.35 20.30 17.42
C ILE A 348 1.17 20.15 17.37
N ASP A 349 1.68 19.71 16.21
CA ASP A 349 3.11 19.63 15.82
C ASP A 349 4.05 19.23 16.96
N ASP A 350 3.69 18.19 17.73
CA ASP A 350 4.44 17.66 18.87
C ASP A 350 4.70 18.62 20.06
N GLU A 351 4.34 19.91 19.97
CA GLU A 351 4.70 20.91 20.97
C GLU A 351 3.59 21.24 21.96
N LYS A 352 2.33 21.18 21.50
CA LYS A 352 1.18 21.72 22.24
C LYS A 352 0.06 20.72 22.39
N ILE A 353 -0.36 20.48 23.63
CA ILE A 353 -1.43 19.55 23.98
C ILE A 353 -2.57 20.31 24.65
N MET A 354 -3.79 20.08 24.17
CA MET A 354 -5.01 20.49 24.83
C MET A 354 -5.80 19.25 25.26
N PRO A 355 -6.02 19.02 26.57
CA PRO A 355 -6.93 17.98 27.02
C PRO A 355 -8.37 18.24 26.52
N GLY A 356 -9.10 17.18 26.19
CA GLY A 356 -10.46 17.27 25.65
C GLY A 356 -11.44 17.99 26.61
N ASP A 357 -11.18 17.96 27.92
CA ASP A 357 -11.98 18.67 28.93
C ASP A 357 -11.94 20.21 28.80
N LYS A 358 -10.99 20.77 28.02
CA LYS A 358 -10.87 22.20 27.74
C LYS A 358 -11.72 22.67 26.56
N VAL A 359 -12.16 21.76 25.69
CA VAL A 359 -12.95 22.08 24.48
C VAL A 359 -14.20 22.92 24.80
N PRO A 360 -15.03 22.60 25.81
CA PRO A 360 -16.24 23.39 26.09
C PRO A 360 -15.96 24.86 26.41
N ALA A 361 -14.82 25.17 27.05
CA ALA A 361 -14.45 26.54 27.37
C ALA A 361 -14.07 27.35 26.12
N LEU A 362 -13.38 26.73 25.15
CA LEU A 362 -13.08 27.37 23.87
C LEU A 362 -14.33 27.59 23.04
N VAL A 363 -15.20 26.57 22.94
CA VAL A 363 -16.50 26.68 22.26
C VAL A 363 -17.32 27.83 22.85
N GLN A 364 -17.39 27.94 24.19
CA GLN A 364 -18.10 29.03 24.85
C GLN A 364 -17.48 30.39 24.53
N ALA A 365 -16.16 30.52 24.58
CA ALA A 365 -15.46 31.77 24.27
C ALA A 365 -15.71 32.22 22.81
N MET A 366 -15.62 31.29 21.86
CA MET A 366 -15.81 31.55 20.43
C MET A 366 -17.28 31.82 20.05
N SER A 367 -18.25 31.28 20.81
CA SER A 367 -19.68 31.52 20.59
C SER A 367 -20.12 32.99 20.71
N HIS A 368 -19.30 33.85 21.30
CA HIS A 368 -19.56 35.29 21.43
C HIS A 368 -19.27 36.09 20.14
N PHE A 369 -18.72 35.42 19.12
CA PHE A 369 -18.28 36.02 17.87
C PHE A 369 -18.93 35.34 16.67
N THR A 370 -18.92 36.03 15.54
CA THR A 370 -19.33 35.42 14.26
C THR A 370 -18.26 34.43 13.80
N PRO A 371 -18.63 33.20 13.40
CA PRO A 371 -17.69 32.24 12.85
C PRO A 371 -16.92 32.81 11.65
N PRO A 372 -15.61 32.50 11.51
CA PRO A 372 -14.79 32.92 10.39
C PRO A 372 -15.36 32.41 9.06
N ALA A 373 -15.23 33.23 8.00
CA ALA A 373 -15.57 32.81 6.66
C ALA A 373 -14.41 31.99 6.04
N ALA A 374 -14.75 31.11 5.11
CA ALA A 374 -13.80 30.36 4.28
C ALA A 374 -13.34 31.21 3.07
N ASP A 375 -12.85 32.43 3.30
CA ASP A 375 -12.53 33.42 2.26
C ASP A 375 -11.03 33.75 2.17
N GLY A 376 -10.17 32.96 2.81
CA GLY A 376 -8.74 33.20 2.91
C GLY A 376 -8.35 34.26 3.95
N ALA A 377 -9.31 34.94 4.59
CA ALA A 377 -9.01 35.96 5.58
C ALA A 377 -8.74 35.33 6.96
N GLY A 378 -7.67 35.80 7.61
CA GLY A 378 -7.40 35.47 9.01
C GLY A 378 -8.38 36.17 9.97
N LEU A 379 -8.38 35.75 11.24
CA LEU A 379 -9.19 36.37 12.28
C LEU A 379 -8.88 37.87 12.47
N PRO A 380 -9.90 38.75 12.59
CA PRO A 380 -9.71 40.15 12.94
C PRO A 380 -8.87 40.31 14.22
N ALA A 381 -8.07 41.37 14.29
CA ALA A 381 -7.12 41.57 15.40
C ALA A 381 -7.82 41.65 16.77
N GLU A 382 -9.00 42.27 16.81
CA GLU A 382 -9.82 42.41 18.02
C GLU A 382 -10.32 41.05 18.51
N VAL A 383 -10.73 40.17 17.59
CA VAL A 383 -11.18 38.81 17.92
C VAL A 383 -10.01 37.97 18.42
N ARG A 384 -8.86 38.02 17.74
CA ARG A 384 -7.64 37.33 18.19
C ARG A 384 -7.22 37.76 19.60
N GLN A 385 -7.23 39.06 19.87
CA GLN A 385 -6.86 39.59 21.18
C GLN A 385 -7.84 39.17 22.27
N ALA A 386 -9.14 39.12 21.96
CA ALA A 386 -10.17 38.70 22.90
C ALA A 386 -10.11 37.18 23.22
N LEU A 387 -9.76 36.35 22.24
CA LEU A 387 -9.66 34.89 22.41
C LEU A 387 -8.32 34.42 23.00
N ALA A 388 -7.25 35.22 22.88
CA ALA A 388 -5.91 34.84 23.32
C ALA A 388 -5.82 34.27 24.76
N PRO A 389 -6.51 34.84 25.79
CA PRO A 389 -6.47 34.27 27.14
C PRO A 389 -7.12 32.88 27.24
N ALA A 390 -8.22 32.66 26.50
CA ALA A 390 -8.91 31.37 26.49
C ALA A 390 -8.08 30.29 25.78
N ILE A 391 -7.47 30.64 24.64
CA ILE A 391 -6.56 29.77 23.90
C ILE A 391 -5.35 29.41 24.78
N ALA A 392 -4.68 30.40 25.37
CA ALA A 392 -3.51 30.14 26.23
C ALA A 392 -3.83 29.30 27.48
N ALA A 393 -5.06 29.38 28.02
CA ALA A 393 -5.48 28.56 29.16
C ALA A 393 -5.85 27.12 28.77
N ALA A 394 -6.20 26.88 27.50
CA ALA A 394 -6.60 25.57 27.01
C ALA A 394 -5.41 24.71 26.59
N TRP A 395 -4.37 25.32 26.02
CA TRP A 395 -3.21 24.62 25.47
C TRP A 395 -1.98 24.69 26.37
N ALA A 396 -1.40 23.53 26.69
CA ALA A 396 -0.15 23.42 27.45
C ALA A 396 1.02 23.01 26.53
N SER A 397 2.26 23.36 26.90
CA SER A 397 3.45 22.79 26.29
C SER A 397 3.70 21.38 26.80
N GLU A 398 4.18 20.49 25.93
CA GLU A 398 4.59 19.15 26.32
C GLU A 398 5.68 19.23 27.41
N GLY A 399 5.43 18.66 28.60
CA GLY A 399 6.31 18.73 29.78
C GLY A 399 5.81 19.55 30.97
N ALA A 400 4.64 20.21 30.89
CA ALA A 400 4.06 20.93 32.03
C ALA A 400 3.24 20.05 33.00
N THR A 401 3.08 18.75 32.72
CA THR A 401 2.46 17.78 33.62
C THR A 401 3.54 16.88 34.22
N GLY A 402 4.06 17.28 35.39
CA GLY A 402 4.91 16.44 36.24
C GLY A 402 4.13 15.41 37.04
#